data_AF-A0A9P0G2A3-F1
#
_entry.id   AF-A0A9P0G2A3-F1
#
_cell.length_a   1.000
_cell.length_b   1.000
_cell.length_c   1.000
_cell.angle_alpha   90.00
_cell.angle_beta   90.00
_cell.angle_gamma   90.00
#
_symmetry.space_group_name_H-M   'P 1'
#
loop_
_entity.id
_entity.type
_entity.pdbx_description
1 polymer ?
#
loop_
_entity_poly.entity_id
_entity_poly.type
_entity_poly.pdbx_seq_one_letter_code
_entity_poly.pdbx_strand_id
1 'polypeptide(L)'
;MKELREYLQNNNLPLYVWIGEDGIIIANKVQYNKENHSIIGFVSPFDNTAFPKKNSYLITNSATIQSYSENSSQAKLAYVIMAQPLKDRKASFVLNLFGTNRFTYEEVLKRWDFLGK
;
A
#
# COMPACT_ATOMS: atom_id res chain seq x y z
N MET A 1 -7.25 -2.32 10.47
CA MET A 1 -7.47 -1.45 11.66
C MET A 1 -7.48 -2.23 12.96
N LYS A 2 -8.02 -3.46 12.97
CA LYS A 2 -7.94 -4.36 14.13
C LYS A 2 -6.48 -4.63 14.54
N GLU A 3 -5.61 -4.84 13.56
CA GLU A 3 -4.18 -5.13 13.75
C GLU A 3 -3.43 -3.95 14.38
N LEU A 4 -3.73 -2.72 13.95
CA LEU A 4 -3.18 -1.51 14.57
C LEU A 4 -3.63 -1.41 16.04
N ARG A 5 -4.93 -1.64 16.31
CA ARG A 5 -5.46 -1.59 17.68
C ARG A 5 -4.78 -2.62 18.57
N GLU A 6 -4.64 -3.86 18.10
CA GLU A 6 -3.94 -4.92 18.81
C GLU A 6 -2.47 -4.56 19.05
N TYR A 7 -1.78 -4.01 18.04
CA TYR A 7 -0.41 -3.53 18.19
C TYR A 7 -0.29 -2.48 19.30
N LEU A 8 -1.18 -1.48 19.33
CA LEU A 8 -1.16 -0.42 20.34
C LEU A 8 -1.44 -0.99 21.75
N GLN A 9 -2.44 -1.87 21.87
CA GLN A 9 -2.80 -2.50 23.14
C GLN A 9 -1.68 -3.38 23.68
N ASN A 10 -1.12 -4.26 22.86
CA ASN A 10 -0.05 -5.18 23.24
C ASN A 10 1.23 -4.44 23.68
N ASN A 11 1.42 -3.20 23.22
CA ASN A 11 2.56 -2.36 23.55
C ASN A 11 2.28 -1.31 24.63
N ASN A 12 1.08 -1.32 25.25
CA ASN A 12 0.63 -0.32 26.22
C ASN A 12 0.81 1.12 25.67
N LEU A 13 0.34 1.33 24.44
CA LEU A 13 0.37 2.61 23.74
C LEU A 13 -1.02 3.25 23.73
N PRO A 14 -1.10 4.59 23.64
CA PRO A 14 -2.39 5.23 23.50
C PRO A 14 -3.09 4.84 22.19
N LEU A 15 -4.42 4.81 22.21
CA LEU A 15 -5.25 4.49 21.04
C LEU A 15 -5.44 5.68 20.08
N TYR A 16 -4.47 6.59 20.06
CA TYR A 16 -4.39 7.74 19.17
C TYR A 16 -3.00 7.78 18.54
N VAL A 17 -2.95 8.07 17.25
CA VAL A 17 -1.74 8.00 16.41
C VAL A 17 -1.70 9.18 15.45
N TRP A 18 -0.51 9.55 15.00
CA TRP A 18 -0.34 10.38 13.81
C TRP A 18 -0.32 9.50 12.57
N ILE A 19 -0.94 9.95 11.48
CA ILE A 19 -0.83 9.32 10.18
C ILE A 19 0.21 10.10 9.36
N GLY A 20 1.21 9.39 8.86
CA GLY A 20 2.19 9.92 7.93
C GLY A 20 2.16 9.16 6.61
N GLU A 21 2.28 9.88 5.50
CA GLU A 21 2.39 9.29 4.16
C GLU A 21 3.67 9.81 3.50
N ASP A 22 4.40 8.92 2.81
CA ASP A 22 5.60 9.29 2.07
C ASP A 22 5.82 8.36 0.87
N GLY A 23 6.61 8.81 -0.11
CA GLY A 23 6.94 8.07 -1.32
C GLY A 23 8.44 7.96 -1.54
N ILE A 24 8.93 6.73 -1.67
CA ILE A 24 10.35 6.45 -1.90
C ILE A 24 10.54 5.91 -3.33
N ILE A 25 11.56 6.40 -4.04
CA ILE A 25 11.91 5.87 -5.36
C ILE A 25 12.42 4.44 -5.22
N ILE A 26 11.92 3.54 -6.06
CA ILE A 26 12.32 2.14 -6.09
C ILE A 26 12.97 1.77 -7.42
N ALA A 27 13.81 0.73 -7.39
CA ALA A 27 14.29 0.11 -8.61
C ALA A 27 13.12 -0.60 -9.31
N ASN A 28 12.90 -0.28 -10.58
CA ASN A 28 11.82 -0.88 -11.37
C ASN A 28 12.10 -2.36 -11.59
N LYS A 29 11.40 -3.22 -10.84
CA LYS A 29 11.52 -4.66 -10.96
C LYS A 29 10.15 -5.30 -10.91
N VAL A 30 9.81 -6.01 -11.97
CA VAL A 30 8.61 -6.85 -12.03
C VAL A 30 8.99 -8.26 -11.63
N GLN A 31 8.24 -8.86 -10.71
CA GLN A 31 8.55 -10.19 -10.18
C GLN A 31 7.29 -11.03 -10.00
N TYR A 32 7.46 -12.34 -10.14
CA TYR A 32 6.44 -13.30 -9.74
C TYR A 32 6.41 -13.46 -8.23
N ASN A 33 5.23 -13.33 -7.63
CA ASN A 33 4.96 -13.69 -6.26
C ASN A 33 4.31 -15.09 -6.21
N LYS A 34 5.07 -16.06 -5.71
CA LYS A 34 4.64 -17.46 -5.57
C LYS A 34 3.57 -17.68 -4.50
N GLU A 35 3.49 -16.82 -3.48
CA GLU A 35 2.60 -17.04 -2.34
C GLU A 35 1.13 -16.89 -2.74
N ASN A 36 0.83 -15.94 -3.61
CA ASN A 36 -0.52 -15.64 -4.07
C ASN A 36 -0.69 -15.76 -5.59
N HIS A 37 0.30 -16.36 -6.28
CA HIS A 37 0.28 -16.58 -7.73
C HIS A 37 -0.02 -15.29 -8.51
N SER A 38 0.73 -14.22 -8.22
CA SER A 38 0.53 -12.89 -8.82
C SER A 38 1.82 -12.28 -9.35
N ILE A 39 1.70 -11.21 -10.12
CA ILE A 39 2.83 -10.35 -10.49
C ILE A 39 2.86 -9.11 -9.59
N ILE A 40 4.03 -8.79 -9.06
CA ILE A 40 4.31 -7.56 -8.31
C ILE A 40 5.24 -6.65 -9.11
N GLY A 41 5.20 -5.34 -8.83
CA GLY A 41 6.06 -4.32 -9.46
C GLY A 41 5.35 -3.43 -10.49
N PHE A 42 4.08 -3.69 -10.79
CA PHE A 42 3.23 -2.77 -11.55
C PHE A 42 2.43 -1.83 -10.62
N VAL A 43 1.97 -0.71 -11.16
CA VAL A 43 1.07 0.21 -10.47
C VAL A 43 -0.31 -0.43 -10.35
N SER A 44 -0.75 -0.69 -9.12
CA SER A 44 -2.10 -1.21 -8.88
C SER A 44 -3.15 -0.11 -9.09
N PRO A 45 -4.26 -0.40 -9.78
CA PRO A 45 -5.38 0.53 -9.86
C PRO A 45 -5.96 0.80 -8.47
N PHE A 46 -6.43 2.02 -8.24
CA PHE A 46 -7.10 2.37 -6.99
C PHE A 46 -8.57 1.93 -6.97
N ASP A 47 -9.08 1.65 -5.78
CA ASP A 47 -10.49 1.44 -5.50
C ASP A 47 -11.20 2.76 -5.13
N ASN A 48 -12.46 2.66 -4.69
CA ASN A 48 -13.27 3.82 -4.33
C ASN A 48 -12.74 4.57 -3.09
N THR A 49 -11.87 3.94 -2.30
CA THR A 49 -11.21 4.53 -1.14
C THR A 49 -9.85 5.13 -1.48
N ALA A 50 -9.49 5.14 -2.78
CA ALA A 50 -8.20 5.59 -3.28
C ALA A 50 -7.00 4.79 -2.74
N PHE A 51 -7.26 3.58 -2.26
CA PHE A 51 -6.24 2.59 -1.92
C PHE A 51 -6.06 1.61 -3.10
N PRO A 52 -4.88 0.98 -3.23
CA PRO A 52 -4.64 -0.01 -4.28
C PRO A 52 -5.58 -1.21 -4.14
N LYS A 53 -6.21 -1.59 -5.25
CA LYS A 53 -6.95 -2.85 -5.35
C LYS A 53 -6.01 -4.02 -5.12
N LYS A 54 -6.31 -4.81 -4.10
CA LYS A 54 -5.59 -6.05 -3.81
C LYS A 54 -5.75 -7.04 -4.96
N ASN A 55 -4.71 -7.86 -5.19
CA ASN A 55 -4.75 -8.94 -6.17
C ASN A 55 -5.07 -8.49 -7.61
N SER A 56 -4.64 -7.30 -8.01
CA SER A 56 -4.90 -6.74 -9.35
C SER A 56 -4.20 -7.49 -10.50
N TYR A 57 -3.18 -8.29 -10.18
CA TYR A 57 -2.31 -8.95 -11.15
C TYR A 57 -2.18 -10.46 -10.89
N LEU A 58 -3.31 -11.14 -10.66
CA LEU A 58 -3.33 -12.60 -10.49
C LEU A 58 -3.03 -13.31 -11.80
N ILE A 59 -2.19 -14.33 -11.74
CA ILE A 59 -1.83 -15.12 -12.91
C ILE A 59 -2.77 -16.31 -13.00
N THR A 60 -3.45 -16.43 -14.13
CA THR A 60 -4.23 -17.62 -14.45
C THR A 60 -3.54 -18.47 -15.51
N ASN A 61 -2.75 -17.85 -16.41
CA ASN A 61 -1.97 -18.51 -17.43
C ASN A 61 -0.83 -17.60 -17.96
N SER A 62 -0.02 -18.11 -18.89
CA SER A 62 1.07 -17.33 -19.49
C SER A 62 0.58 -16.11 -20.30
N ALA A 63 -0.61 -16.20 -20.92
CA ALA A 63 -1.16 -15.08 -21.68
C ALA A 63 -1.53 -13.88 -20.78
N THR A 64 -1.97 -14.12 -19.54
CA THR A 64 -2.20 -13.01 -18.59
C THR A 64 -0.91 -12.30 -18.21
N ILE A 65 0.21 -13.03 -18.11
CA ILE A 65 1.52 -12.43 -17.84
C ILE A 65 1.91 -11.48 -18.98
N GLN A 66 1.78 -11.94 -20.23
CA GLN A 66 2.07 -11.12 -21.40
C GLN A 66 1.17 -9.88 -21.44
N SER A 67 -0.13 -10.06 -21.24
CA SER A 67 -1.09 -8.95 -21.21
C SER A 67 -0.73 -7.90 -20.16
N TYR A 68 -0.34 -8.31 -18.94
CA TYR A 68 0.09 -7.36 -17.92
C TYR A 68 1.36 -6.62 -18.30
N SER A 69 2.33 -7.30 -18.91
CA SER A 69 3.58 -6.66 -19.36
C SER A 69 3.37 -5.60 -20.45
N GLU A 70 2.38 -5.79 -21.32
CA GLU A 70 2.10 -4.86 -22.43
C GLU A 70 1.23 -3.68 -22.00
N ASN A 71 0.29 -3.91 -21.06
CA ASN A 71 -0.75 -2.94 -20.73
C ASN A 71 -0.58 -2.23 -19.38
N SER A 72 0.41 -2.61 -18.58
CA SER A 72 0.61 -2.06 -17.23
C SER A 72 1.86 -1.20 -17.12
N SER A 73 1.77 -0.16 -16.30
CA SER A 73 2.93 0.67 -15.97
C SER A 73 3.69 0.10 -14.78
N GLN A 74 5.01 0.00 -14.89
CA GLN A 74 5.88 -0.34 -13.76
C GLN A 74 5.82 0.77 -12.70
N ALA A 75 5.78 0.38 -11.43
CA ALA A 75 5.81 1.31 -10.31
C ALA A 75 7.23 1.85 -10.09
N LYS A 76 7.35 3.17 -9.95
CA LYS A 76 8.61 3.90 -9.71
C LYS A 76 8.73 4.39 -8.28
N LEU A 77 7.61 4.47 -7.56
CA LEU A 77 7.54 4.87 -6.15
C LEU A 77 6.94 3.75 -5.33
N ALA A 78 7.55 3.43 -4.19
CA ALA A 78 6.88 2.75 -3.09
C ALA A 78 6.27 3.82 -2.18
N TYR A 79 4.95 3.87 -2.13
CA TYR A 79 4.20 4.78 -1.28
C TYR A 79 3.82 4.07 0.01
N VAL A 80 4.18 4.67 1.14
CA VAL A 80 3.98 4.11 2.48
C VAL A 80 3.07 5.01 3.29
N ILE A 81 2.15 4.38 4.02
CA ILE A 81 1.24 5.03 4.96
C ILE A 81 1.49 4.39 6.32
N MET A 82 1.87 5.20 7.31
CA MET A 82 2.27 4.74 8.64
C MET A 82 1.44 5.41 9.72
N ALA A 83 1.13 4.64 10.77
CA ALA A 83 0.61 5.12 12.03
C ALA A 83 1.75 5.24 13.04
N GLN A 84 2.08 6.47 13.44
CA GLN A 84 3.08 6.78 14.47
C GLN A 84 2.40 6.95 15.84
N PRO A 85 2.72 6.10 16.83
CA PRO A 85 2.24 6.29 18.19
C PRO A 85 2.76 7.59 18.83
N LEU A 86 1.96 8.23 19.68
CA LEU A 86 2.34 9.43 20.44
C LEU A 86 3.21 9.11 21.67
N LYS A 87 4.17 8.21 21.50
CA LYS A 87 5.14 7.86 22.54
C LYS A 87 6.53 7.81 21.92
N ASP A 88 7.47 8.50 22.56
CA ASP A 88 8.83 8.59 22.08
C ASP A 88 9.47 7.19 21.92
N ARG A 89 10.30 7.04 20.88
CA ARG A 89 11.05 5.83 20.54
C ARG A 89 10.20 4.57 20.34
N LYS A 90 8.93 4.71 19.99
CA LYS A 90 8.07 3.59 19.59
C LYS A 90 7.99 3.48 18.08
N ALA A 91 8.09 2.24 17.60
CA ALA A 91 8.05 1.95 16.19
C ALA A 91 6.70 2.38 15.57
N SER A 92 6.77 2.92 14.37
CA SER A 92 5.58 3.12 13.53
C SER A 92 4.99 1.79 13.11
N PHE A 93 3.67 1.77 12.94
CA PHE A 93 2.94 0.64 12.36
C PHE A 93 2.64 0.95 10.89
N VAL A 94 3.00 0.07 9.96
CA VAL A 94 2.71 0.27 8.54
C VAL A 94 1.25 -0.09 8.26
N LEU A 95 0.47 0.91 7.86
CA LEU A 95 -0.94 0.72 7.49
C LEU A 95 -1.06 0.21 6.06
N ASN A 96 -0.26 0.75 5.14
CA ASN A 96 -0.25 0.33 3.76
C ASN A 96 1.10 0.62 3.11
N LEU A 97 1.47 -0.20 2.13
CA LEU A 97 2.65 -0.05 1.30
C LEU A 97 2.33 -0.53 -0.11
N PHE A 98 2.47 0.33 -1.11
CA PHE A 98 2.15 -0.03 -2.49
C PHE A 98 2.96 0.72 -3.54
N GLY A 99 3.08 0.10 -4.70
CA GLY A 99 3.74 0.69 -5.86
C GLY A 99 2.83 1.68 -6.60
N THR A 100 3.34 2.87 -6.89
CA THR A 100 2.66 3.89 -7.70
C THR A 100 3.65 4.70 -8.55
N ASN A 101 3.11 5.53 -9.44
CA ASN A 101 3.87 6.54 -10.18
C ASN A 101 3.37 7.96 -9.90
N ARG A 102 2.04 8.09 -9.76
CA ARG A 102 1.33 9.35 -9.54
C ARG A 102 0.02 9.04 -8.82
N PHE A 103 -0.45 10.01 -8.07
CA PHE A 103 -1.81 10.07 -7.54
C PHE A 103 -2.18 11.55 -7.40
N THR A 104 -3.46 11.85 -7.30
CA THR A 104 -3.96 13.21 -7.15
C THR A 104 -4.16 13.58 -5.68
N TYR A 105 -4.30 14.88 -5.38
CA TYR A 105 -4.57 15.29 -4.00
C TYR A 105 -5.97 14.84 -3.55
N GLU A 106 -6.94 14.73 -4.45
CA GLU A 106 -8.27 14.21 -4.17
C GLU A 106 -8.22 12.74 -3.73
N GLU A 107 -7.32 11.96 -4.31
CA GLU A 107 -7.08 10.58 -3.90
C GLU A 107 -6.48 10.51 -2.48
N VAL A 108 -5.60 11.46 -2.11
CA VAL A 108 -5.11 11.58 -0.72
C VAL A 108 -6.26 11.89 0.24
N LEU A 109 -7.10 12.88 -0.09
CA LEU A 109 -8.23 13.27 0.75
C LEU A 109 -9.24 12.12 0.93
N LYS A 110 -9.50 11.33 -0.11
CA LYS A 110 -10.34 10.13 -0.02
C LYS A 110 -9.76 9.08 0.93
N ARG A 111 -8.43 8.87 0.91
CA ARG A 111 -7.77 7.96 1.87
C ARG A 111 -7.93 8.47 3.30
N TRP A 112 -7.78 9.76 3.53
CA TRP A 112 -7.93 10.36 4.86
C TRP A 112 -9.36 10.23 5.38
N ASP A 113 -10.37 10.48 4.54
CA ASP A 113 -11.78 10.27 4.90
C ASP A 113 -12.06 8.80 5.26
N PHE A 114 -11.43 7.86 4.55
CA PHE A 114 -11.55 6.44 4.88
C PHE A 114 -10.85 6.06 6.20
N LEU A 115 -9.63 6.57 6.44
CA LEU A 115 -8.84 6.27 7.65
C LEU A 115 -9.35 6.97 8.91
N GLY A 116 -10.01 8.12 8.76
CA GLY A 116 -10.58 8.89 9.87
C GLY A 116 -11.92 8.34 10.38
N LYS A 117 -12.48 7.33 9.71
CA LYS A 117 -13.69 6.60 10.12
C LYS A 117 -13.35 5.39 10.98
#